data_AF-A0A0K2VGS0-F1
#
_entry.id   AF-A0A0K2VGS0-F1
#
_cell.length_a   1.000
_cell.length_b   1.000
_cell.length_c   1.000
_cell.angle_alpha   90.00
_cell.angle_beta   90.00
_cell.angle_gamma   90.00
#
_symmetry.space_group_name_H-M   'P 1'
#
loop_
_entity.id
_entity.type
_entity.pdbx_description
1 polymer ?
#
loop_
_entity_poly.entity_id
_entity_poly.type
_entity_poly.pdbx_seq_one_letter_code
_entity_poly.pdbx_strand_id
1 'polypeptide(L)'
;SGSITLVLKKKKSKYVIKNYRHISLLNTFYGILTGILSQRLPKIIPYIISTDQKGFMASRLLVNIAHSIQDGFDFCASSKYATIFVDFEKAFDIVSHKFIV
;
A
#
# COMPACT_ATOMS: atom_id res chain seq x y z
N SER A 1 18.60 13.55 14.79
CA SER A 1 17.56 14.40 14.20
C SER A 1 17.16 13.82 12.85
N GLY A 2 15.88 13.57 12.61
CA GLY A 2 15.36 13.25 11.28
C GLY A 2 14.96 14.52 10.54
N SER A 3 14.91 14.49 9.21
CA SER A 3 14.45 15.61 8.38
C SER A 3 13.19 15.23 7.60
N ILE A 4 12.31 16.20 7.35
CA ILE A 4 11.13 16.02 6.50
C ILE A 4 11.35 16.79 5.21
N THR A 5 11.14 16.14 4.06
CA THR A 5 11.28 16.76 2.73
C THR A 5 10.01 16.54 1.91
N LEU A 6 9.71 17.50 1.03
CA LEU A 6 8.59 17.44 0.11
C LEU A 6 9.04 16.94 -1.27
N VAL A 7 8.32 15.97 -1.83
CA VAL A 7 8.54 15.47 -3.20
C VAL A 7 7.30 15.70 -4.04
N LEU A 8 7.44 16.40 -5.16
CA LEU A 8 6.36 16.64 -6.11
C LEU A 8 5.97 15.34 -6.83
N LYS A 9 4.68 15.02 -6.85
CA LYS A 9 4.13 13.89 -7.63
C LYS A 9 4.44 14.10 -9.12
N LYS A 10 4.89 13.03 -9.81
CA LYS A 10 5.20 13.08 -11.24
C LYS A 10 4.02 13.64 -12.05
N LYS A 11 4.31 14.50 -13.04
CA LYS A 11 3.33 15.11 -13.97
C LYS A 11 2.22 15.92 -13.28
N LYS A 12 2.51 16.55 -12.13
CA LYS A 12 1.55 17.40 -11.40
C LYS A 12 2.06 18.84 -11.25
N SER A 13 1.14 19.79 -11.14
CA SER A 13 1.46 21.22 -10.99
C SER A 13 2.14 21.51 -9.65
N LYS A 14 3.22 22.29 -9.67
CA LYS A 14 3.96 22.75 -8.48
C LYS A 14 3.21 23.75 -7.61
N TYR A 15 2.14 24.35 -8.15
CA TYR A 15 1.37 25.40 -7.46
C TYR A 15 0.24 24.84 -6.57
N VAL A 16 0.04 23.52 -6.56
CA VAL A 16 -1.01 22.87 -5.74
C VAL A 16 -0.34 22.07 -4.63
N ILE A 17 -0.56 22.47 -3.38
CA ILE A 17 0.11 21.85 -2.22
C ILE A 17 -0.20 20.35 -2.06
N LYS A 18 -1.41 19.90 -2.44
CA LYS A 18 -1.82 18.48 -2.44
C LYS A 18 -1.01 17.59 -3.40
N ASN A 19 -0.25 18.21 -4.32
CA ASN A 19 0.61 17.48 -5.25
C ASN A 19 1.96 17.10 -4.66
N TYR A 20 2.31 17.60 -3.47
CA TYR A 20 3.52 17.19 -2.77
C TYR A 20 3.21 16.00 -1.84
N ARG A 21 4.17 15.07 -1.75
CA ARG A 21 4.22 14.01 -0.74
C ARG A 21 5.30 14.36 0.27
N HIS A 22 4.98 14.21 1.56
CA HIS A 22 5.99 14.29 2.61
C HIS A 22 6.78 12.98 2.65
N ILE A 23 8.09 13.08 2.81
CA ILE A 23 8.98 11.95 3.05
C ILE A 23 9.78 12.26 4.31
N SER A 24 9.72 11.34 5.27
CA SER A 24 10.50 11.41 6.50
C SER A 24 11.83 10.70 6.29
N LEU A 25 12.93 11.46 6.33
CA LEU A 25 14.29 10.92 6.40
C LEU A 25 14.63 10.67 7.88
N LEU A 26 14.48 9.41 8.28
CA LEU A 26 14.71 8.99 9.66
C LEU A 26 16.18 8.58 9.87
N ASN A 27 16.64 8.64 11.12
CA ASN A 27 18.02 8.28 11.47
C ASN A 27 18.30 6.79 11.19
N THR A 28 19.57 6.44 10.98
CA THR A 28 20.04 5.07 10.66
C THR A 28 19.53 4.01 11.63
N PHE A 29 19.41 4.32 12.92
CA PHE A 29 18.83 3.41 13.92
C PHE A 29 17.40 2.96 13.57
N TYR A 30 16.58 3.88 13.06
CA TYR A 30 15.23 3.55 12.61
C TYR A 30 15.28 2.63 11.38
N GLY A 31 16.22 2.86 10.48
CA GLY A 31 16.51 1.98 9.34
C GLY A 31 16.86 0.55 9.77
N ILE A 32 17.67 0.40 10.83
CA ILE A 32 18.03 -0.92 11.37
C ILE A 32 16.78 -1.62 11.94
N LEU A 33 16.01 -0.95 12.78
CA LEU A 33 14.80 -1.53 13.38
C LEU A 33 13.76 -1.92 12.33
N THR A 34 13.49 -1.03 11.37
CA THR A 34 12.58 -1.33 10.25
C THR A 34 13.11 -2.45 9.36
N GLY A 35 14.42 -2.54 9.14
CA GLY A 35 15.04 -3.65 8.44
C GLY A 35 14.82 -4.99 9.14
N ILE A 36 14.98 -5.04 10.47
CA ILE A 36 14.69 -6.24 11.27
C ILE A 36 13.21 -6.63 11.16
N LEU A 37 12.30 -5.66 11.30
CA LEU A 37 10.86 -5.90 11.16
C LEU A 37 10.49 -6.39 9.76
N SER A 38 11.08 -5.79 8.71
CA SER A 38 10.88 -6.17 7.31
C SER A 38 11.30 -7.62 7.03
N GLN A 39 12.27 -8.17 7.78
CA GLN A 39 12.66 -9.58 7.66
C GLN A 39 11.78 -10.54 8.47
N ARG A 40 11.17 -10.07 9.55
CA ARG A 40 10.38 -10.89 10.47
C ARG A 40 8.90 -10.95 10.10
N LEU A 41 8.30 -9.81 9.79
CA LEU A 41 6.87 -9.69 9.50
C LEU A 41 6.39 -10.55 8.31
N PRO A 42 7.14 -10.68 7.19
CA PRO A 42 6.69 -11.53 6.08
C PRO A 42 6.49 -13.00 6.44
N LYS A 43 7.10 -13.47 7.54
CA LYS A 43 6.92 -14.85 8.01
C LYS A 43 5.58 -15.07 8.69
N ILE A 44 4.96 -14.03 9.25
CA ILE A 44 3.70 -14.14 10.00
C ILE A 44 2.49 -13.56 9.26
N ILE A 45 2.71 -12.49 8.48
CA ILE A 45 1.64 -11.80 7.74
C ILE A 45 0.80 -12.76 6.89
N PRO A 46 1.35 -13.76 6.15
CA PRO A 46 0.55 -14.69 5.35
C PRO A 46 -0.53 -15.46 6.12
N TYR A 47 -0.40 -15.61 7.44
CA TYR A 47 -1.38 -16.28 8.29
C TYR A 47 -2.46 -15.32 8.86
N ILE A 48 -2.26 -14.01 8.73
CA ILE A 48 -3.14 -12.98 9.29
C ILE A 48 -4.00 -12.36 8.18
N ILE A 49 -3.43 -12.13 7.00
CA ILE A 49 -4.14 -11.50 5.88
C ILE A 49 -4.67 -12.51 4.87
N SER A 50 -5.79 -12.15 4.22
CA SER A 50 -6.38 -12.95 3.14
C SER A 50 -5.39 -13.19 1.99
N THR A 51 -5.54 -14.33 1.30
CA THR A 51 -4.83 -14.69 0.06
C THR A 51 -5.06 -13.71 -1.08
N ASP A 52 -6.14 -12.92 -1.02
CA ASP A 52 -6.52 -11.96 -2.06
C ASP A 52 -5.75 -10.65 -1.96
N GLN A 53 -5.15 -10.34 -0.81
CA GLN A 53 -4.31 -9.16 -0.63
C GLN A 53 -2.97 -9.33 -1.36
N LYS A 54 -2.87 -8.89 -2.61
CA LYS A 54 -1.63 -9.06 -3.38
C LYS A 54 -0.58 -7.98 -3.11
N GLY A 55 -0.98 -6.78 -2.69
CA GLY A 55 -0.06 -5.66 -2.43
C GLY A 55 0.85 -5.90 -1.22
N PHE A 56 2.12 -5.48 -1.33
CA PHE A 56 3.15 -5.55 -0.28
C PHE A 56 3.46 -6.97 0.25
N MET A 57 3.04 -8.01 -0.48
CA MET A 57 3.29 -9.39 -0.12
C MET A 57 4.38 -10.01 -0.96
N ALA A 58 5.34 -10.64 -0.29
CA ALA A 58 6.32 -11.48 -0.96
C ALA A 58 5.59 -12.56 -1.78
N SER A 59 6.11 -12.90 -2.95
CA SER A 59 5.56 -13.92 -3.87
C SER A 59 4.14 -13.69 -4.42
N ARG A 60 3.52 -12.51 -4.22
CA ARG A 60 2.23 -12.17 -4.85
C ARG A 60 2.45 -11.17 -5.99
N LEU A 61 2.30 -11.63 -7.23
CA LEU A 61 2.53 -10.81 -8.41
C LEU A 61 1.31 -9.92 -8.70
N LEU A 62 1.56 -8.69 -9.16
CA LEU A 62 0.50 -7.77 -9.58
C LEU A 62 -0.33 -8.33 -10.75
N VAL A 63 0.29 -9.10 -11.65
CA VAL A 63 -0.40 -9.73 -12.78
C VAL A 63 -1.54 -10.66 -12.31
N ASN A 64 -1.38 -11.30 -11.15
CA ASN A 64 -2.41 -12.17 -10.59
C ASN A 64 -3.66 -11.39 -10.19
N ILE A 65 -3.56 -10.09 -9.88
CA ILE A 65 -4.71 -9.23 -9.62
C ILE A 65 -5.54 -9.07 -10.90
N ALA A 66 -4.89 -8.79 -12.03
CA ALA A 66 -5.57 -8.63 -13.31
C ALA A 66 -6.29 -9.91 -13.73
N HIS A 67 -5.64 -11.07 -13.58
CA HIS A 67 -6.27 -12.37 -13.81
C HIS A 67 -7.46 -12.59 -12.88
N SER A 68 -7.32 -12.32 -11.57
CA SER A 68 -8.43 -12.50 -10.62
C SER A 68 -9.64 -11.62 -10.95
N ILE A 69 -9.41 -10.40 -11.45
CA ILE A 69 -10.48 -9.50 -11.91
C ILE A 69 -11.16 -10.07 -13.16
N GLN A 70 -10.38 -10.54 -14.12
CA GLN A 70 -10.90 -11.16 -15.35
C GLN A 70 -11.75 -12.39 -15.03
N ASP A 71 -11.24 -13.30 -14.20
CA ASP A 71 -11.96 -14.50 -13.78
C ASP A 71 -13.28 -14.13 -13.08
N GLY A 72 -13.29 -13.05 -12.30
CA GLY A 72 -14.50 -12.52 -11.67
C GLY A 72 -15.54 -12.00 -12.68
N PHE A 73 -15.09 -11.35 -13.77
CA PHE A 73 -15.97 -10.93 -14.86
C PHE A 73 -16.55 -12.13 -15.60
N ASP A 74 -15.71 -13.11 -15.93
CA ASP A 74 -16.13 -14.31 -16.66
C ASP A 74 -17.13 -15.13 -15.82
N PHE A 75 -16.91 -15.24 -14.51
CA PHE A 75 -17.83 -15.90 -13.58
C PHE A 75 -19.20 -15.22 -13.51
N CYS A 76 -19.23 -13.89 -13.57
CA CYS A 76 -20.46 -13.11 -13.47
C CYS A 76 -21.12 -12.83 -14.83
N ALA A 77 -20.59 -13.35 -15.95
CA ALA A 77 -20.98 -12.96 -17.31
C ALA A 77 -22.48 -13.14 -17.61
N SER A 78 -23.16 -14.08 -16.96
CA SER A 78 -24.59 -14.36 -17.11
C SER A 78 -25.49 -13.56 -16.16
N SER A 79 -24.91 -12.75 -15.27
CA SER A 79 -25.60 -12.01 -14.21
C SER A 79 -25.36 -10.51 -14.33
N LYS A 80 -26.23 -9.70 -13.71
CA LYS A 80 -25.95 -8.28 -13.53
C LYS A 80 -24.92 -8.12 -12.41
N TYR A 81 -23.76 -7.56 -12.72
CA TYR A 81 -22.71 -7.27 -11.75
C TYR A 81 -22.18 -5.85 -11.89
N ALA A 82 -21.53 -5.37 -10.84
CA ALA A 82 -20.83 -4.09 -10.81
C ALA A 82 -19.52 -4.23 -10.04
N THR A 83 -18.50 -3.48 -10.44
CA THR A 83 -17.20 -3.44 -9.77
C THR A 83 -16.97 -2.07 -9.17
N ILE A 84 -16.51 -2.02 -7.93
CA ILE A 84 -16.23 -0.79 -7.21
C ILE A 84 -14.72 -0.71 -6.98
N PHE A 85 -14.11 0.37 -7.47
CA PHE A 85 -12.72 0.71 -7.20
C PHE A 85 -12.66 1.69 -6.05
N VAL A 86 -11.99 1.31 -4.96
CA VAL A 86 -11.83 2.12 -3.75
C VAL A 86 -10.35 2.41 -3.52
N ASP A 87 -10.04 3.65 -3.13
CA ASP A 87 -8.70 4.07 -2.73
C ASP A 87 -8.77 4.91 -1.44
N PHE A 88 -7.73 4.85 -0.63
CA PHE A 88 -7.64 5.61 0.61
C PHE A 88 -6.87 6.92 0.38
N GLU A 89 -7.49 8.05 0.71
CA GLU A 89 -6.77 9.33 0.70
C GLU A 89 -5.68 9.30 1.78
N LYS A 90 -4.42 9.49 1.38
CA LYS A 90 -3.26 9.54 2.28
C LYS A 90 -3.19 8.35 3.26
N ALA A 91 -3.36 7.13 2.74
CA ALA A 91 -3.42 5.89 3.52
C ALA A 91 -2.35 5.76 4.63
N PHE A 92 -1.13 6.23 4.38
CA PHE A 92 -0.02 6.15 5.35
C PHE A 92 -0.01 7.27 6.40
N ASP A 93 -0.69 8.39 6.14
CA ASP A 93 -0.70 9.56 7.03
C ASP A 93 -1.89 9.51 8.02
N ILE A 94 -2.94 8.74 7.73
CA ILE A 94 -4.23 8.77 8.45
C ILE A 94 -4.44 7.55 9.37
N VAL A 95 -3.46 6.65 9.50
CA VAL A 95 -3.62 5.47 10.37
C VAL A 95 -3.60 5.86 11.85
N SER A 96 -4.64 5.45 12.59
CA SER A 96 -4.72 5.69 14.04
C SER A 96 -3.64 4.91 14.79
N HIS A 97 -2.82 5.61 15.58
CA HIS A 97 -1.80 4.95 16.41
C HIS A 97 -2.41 4.02 17.47
N LYS A 98 -3.60 4.34 18.00
CA LYS A 98 -4.33 3.47 18.95
C LYS A 98 -4.75 2.12 18.35
N PHE A 99 -4.73 1.99 17.01
CA PHE A 99 -5.03 0.74 16.32
C PHE A 99 -3.78 -0.12 16.11
N ILE A 100 -2.59 0.49 16.12
CA ILE A 100 -1.31 -0.19 15.88
C ILE A 100 -0.64 -0.63 17.18
N VAL A 101 -0.80 0.19 18.24
CA VAL A 101 -0.23 -0.01 19.59
C VAL A 101 -1.24 -0.70 20.48
#